data_AF-A0A3A6NN38-F1
#
_entry.id   AF-A0A3A6NN38-F1
#
_cell.length_a   1.000
_cell.length_b   1.000
_cell.length_c   1.000
_cell.angle_alpha   90.00
_cell.angle_beta   90.00
_cell.angle_gamma   90.00
#
_symmetry.space_group_name_H-M   'P 1'
#
loop_
_entity.id
_entity.type
_entity.pdbx_description
1 polymer ?
#
loop_
_entity_poly.entity_id
_entity_poly.type
_entity_poly.pdbx_seq_one_letter_code
_entity_poly.pdbx_strand_id
1 'polypeptide(L)'
;MKSTYSRDLALYFEKLRFDRHLTQEVFVEGIVSLRQYRRYLKGDSHISQDVVNLFCERLGYPTHSLLISFENERQEEMKRVVKFYNMVAYHDENAYLSFIKAYPRKKIIDRLNLMIYDHAIIAHEYNHRKMTADDYAKMTLSLIDYPAILTKLPISTPELLILSSLLYSPSFHDRENLSKSLFKLTENPNLVISGRSEIIYPLVMYRLIQYRGIQKKYRDVLELCDRVIAYNQENRLIYLLDSFYYFKALAHSYLDQKDEFEEALFKTYSLLRGGSNPANIERMRKLIESDWPINFDQFAKEYIEKHLIK
;
A
#
# COMPACT_ATOMS: atom_id res chain seq x y z
N MET A 1 17.34 -18.00 -0.14
CA MET A 1 15.88 -17.77 -0.19
C MET A 1 15.17 -19.11 -0.29
N LYS A 2 14.51 -19.60 0.76
CA LYS A 2 13.56 -20.73 0.62
C LYS A 2 12.51 -20.32 -0.43
N SER A 3 12.17 -21.18 -1.39
CA SER A 3 11.19 -20.83 -2.44
C SER A 3 9.81 -20.58 -1.84
N THR A 4 9.54 -19.31 -1.58
CA THR A 4 8.24 -18.79 -1.18
C THR A 4 7.20 -19.07 -2.24
N TYR A 5 7.56 -18.92 -3.51
CA TYR A 5 6.66 -19.23 -4.63
C TYR A 5 6.16 -20.69 -4.59
N SER A 6 7.07 -21.65 -4.33
CA SER A 6 6.70 -23.06 -4.24
C SER A 6 5.74 -23.33 -3.08
N ARG A 7 5.91 -22.66 -1.94
CA ARG A 7 5.03 -22.80 -0.80
C ARG A 7 3.66 -22.19 -1.09
N ASP A 8 3.64 -20.99 -1.65
CA ASP A 8 2.41 -20.25 -1.94
C ASP A 8 1.58 -21.01 -2.98
N LEU A 9 2.23 -21.59 -4.00
CA LEU A 9 1.61 -22.48 -4.97
C LEU A 9 1.08 -23.78 -4.32
N ALA A 10 1.83 -24.37 -3.38
CA ALA A 10 1.35 -25.55 -2.65
C ALA A 10 0.13 -25.25 -1.78
N LEU A 11 0.07 -24.08 -1.13
CA LEU A 11 -1.10 -23.62 -0.39
C LEU A 11 -2.29 -23.38 -1.33
N TYR A 12 -2.05 -22.89 -2.54
CA TYR A 12 -3.09 -22.75 -3.55
C TYR A 12 -3.64 -24.11 -4.01
N PHE A 13 -2.76 -25.09 -4.24
CA PHE A 13 -3.19 -26.47 -4.51
C PHE A 13 -4.01 -27.06 -3.35
N GLU A 14 -3.62 -26.79 -2.10
CA GLU A 14 -4.37 -27.24 -0.92
C GLU A 14 -5.78 -26.62 -0.86
N LYS A 15 -5.92 -25.34 -1.22
CA LYS A 15 -7.22 -24.67 -1.36
C LYS A 15 -8.08 -25.38 -2.41
N LEU A 16 -7.55 -25.58 -3.63
CA LEU A 16 -8.28 -26.24 -4.72
C LEU A 16 -8.63 -27.69 -4.39
N ARG A 17 -7.75 -28.43 -3.71
CA ARG A 17 -8.01 -29.78 -3.21
C ARG A 17 -9.22 -29.79 -2.28
N PHE A 18 -9.23 -28.86 -1.32
CA PHE A 18 -10.31 -28.75 -0.34
C PHE A 18 -11.65 -28.40 -1.02
N ASP A 19 -11.63 -27.44 -1.96
CA ASP A 19 -12.82 -27.03 -2.73
C ASP A 19 -13.37 -28.17 -3.61
N ARG A 20 -12.51 -29.12 -4.00
CA ARG A 20 -12.85 -30.35 -4.73
C ARG A 20 -13.22 -31.53 -3.83
N HIS A 21 -13.23 -31.34 -2.51
CA HIS A 21 -13.51 -32.38 -1.51
C HIS A 21 -12.60 -33.63 -1.60
N LEU A 22 -11.36 -33.48 -2.09
CA LEU A 22 -10.38 -34.57 -2.16
C LEU A 22 -9.66 -34.71 -0.83
N THR A 23 -9.39 -35.91 -0.31
CA THR A 23 -8.50 -36.07 0.86
C THR A 23 -7.04 -35.79 0.48
N GLN A 24 -6.17 -35.51 1.46
CA GLN A 24 -4.75 -35.30 1.16
C GLN A 24 -4.11 -36.57 0.58
N GLU A 25 -4.50 -37.74 1.09
CA GLU A 25 -4.01 -39.04 0.65
C GLU A 25 -4.33 -39.27 -0.83
N VAL A 26 -5.60 -39.08 -1.23
CA VAL A 26 -6.05 -39.23 -2.62
C VAL A 26 -5.39 -38.19 -3.52
N PHE A 27 -5.18 -36.97 -3.02
CA PHE A 27 -4.58 -35.90 -3.81
C PHE A 27 -3.10 -36.17 -4.15
N VAL A 28 -2.34 -36.74 -3.22
CA VAL A 28 -0.89 -36.96 -3.38
C VAL A 28 -0.53 -38.34 -3.92
N GLU A 29 -1.48 -39.28 -3.92
CA GLU A 29 -1.28 -40.66 -4.35
C GLU A 29 -0.65 -40.74 -5.75
N GLY A 30 0.43 -41.52 -5.88
CA GLY A 30 1.16 -41.69 -7.13
C GLY A 30 2.00 -40.48 -7.58
N ILE A 31 2.00 -39.37 -6.82
CA ILE A 31 2.73 -38.14 -7.16
C ILE A 31 3.88 -37.92 -6.16
N VAL A 32 3.57 -37.82 -4.87
CA VAL A 32 4.55 -37.63 -3.79
C VAL A 32 4.06 -38.26 -2.48
N SER A 33 4.97 -38.52 -1.54
CA SER A 33 4.55 -38.93 -0.19
C SER A 33 3.81 -37.80 0.55
N LEU A 34 2.87 -38.18 1.43
CA LEU A 34 2.16 -37.23 2.29
C LEU A 34 3.12 -36.36 3.13
N ARG A 35 4.24 -36.96 3.59
CA ARG A 35 5.32 -36.23 4.28
C ARG A 35 5.92 -35.15 3.40
N GLN A 36 6.21 -35.46 2.14
CA GLN A 36 6.78 -34.51 1.19
C GLN A 36 5.80 -33.39 0.86
N TYR A 37 4.50 -33.71 0.68
CA TYR A 37 3.47 -32.70 0.50
C TYR A 37 3.36 -31.72 1.68
N ARG A 38 3.39 -32.24 2.92
CA ARG A 38 3.44 -31.39 4.13
C ARG A 38 4.69 -30.50 4.18
N ARG A 39 5.83 -30.95 3.64
CA ARG A 39 7.04 -30.12 3.52
C ARG A 39 6.85 -28.99 2.51
N TYR A 40 6.15 -29.22 1.40
CA TYR A 40 5.78 -28.15 0.46
C TYR A 40 4.91 -27.09 1.13
N LEU A 41 3.85 -27.49 1.84
CA LEU A 41 2.96 -26.56 2.56
C LEU A 41 3.71 -25.72 3.62
N LYS A 42 4.73 -26.30 4.26
CA LYS A 42 5.59 -25.59 5.22
C LYS A 42 6.69 -24.75 4.56
N GLY A 43 6.97 -24.95 3.27
CA GLY A 43 8.10 -24.34 2.56
C GLY A 43 9.46 -24.94 2.93
N ASP A 44 9.49 -26.18 3.42
CA ASP A 44 10.72 -26.92 3.75
C ASP A 44 11.27 -27.73 2.57
N SER A 45 10.58 -27.69 1.44
CA SER A 45 11.01 -28.31 0.19
C SER A 45 10.42 -27.56 -1.00
N HIS A 46 11.10 -27.63 -2.14
CA HIS A 46 10.69 -27.03 -3.40
C HIS A 46 9.88 -28.03 -4.22
N ILE A 47 8.75 -27.59 -4.77
CA ILE A 47 7.95 -28.35 -5.72
C ILE A 47 8.62 -28.29 -7.10
N SER A 48 8.87 -29.44 -7.72
CA SER A 48 9.37 -29.48 -9.10
C SER A 48 8.25 -29.22 -10.09
N GLN A 49 8.59 -28.78 -11.30
CA GLN A 49 7.60 -28.53 -12.35
C GLN A 49 6.81 -29.80 -12.71
N ASP A 50 7.44 -30.97 -12.68
CA ASP A 50 6.76 -32.24 -12.93
C ASP A 50 5.67 -32.51 -11.89
N VAL A 51 5.95 -32.26 -10.61
CA VAL A 51 4.96 -32.40 -9.53
C VAL A 51 3.83 -31.37 -9.70
N VAL A 52 4.14 -30.14 -10.11
CA VAL A 52 3.13 -29.11 -10.44
C VAL A 52 2.20 -29.61 -11.56
N ASN A 53 2.76 -30.17 -12.64
CA ASN A 53 1.98 -30.70 -13.75
C ASN A 53 1.06 -31.85 -13.30
N LEU A 54 1.59 -32.78 -12.51
CA LEU A 54 0.82 -33.92 -11.98
C LEU A 54 -0.30 -33.48 -11.03
N PHE A 55 -0.07 -32.48 -10.18
CA PHE A 55 -1.14 -31.91 -9.34
C PHE A 55 -2.21 -31.19 -10.18
N CYS A 56 -1.81 -30.45 -11.22
CA CYS A 56 -2.76 -29.84 -12.15
C CYS A 56 -3.63 -30.90 -12.85
N GLU A 57 -3.01 -31.99 -13.33
CA GLU A 57 -3.70 -33.11 -13.95
C GLU A 57 -4.64 -33.83 -12.98
N ARG A 58 -4.21 -34.07 -11.73
CA ARG A 58 -5.08 -34.60 -10.65
C ARG A 58 -6.29 -33.71 -10.38
N LEU A 59 -6.12 -32.41 -10.57
CA LEU A 59 -7.18 -31.40 -10.49
C LEU A 59 -7.88 -31.18 -11.86
N GLY A 60 -7.61 -31.94 -12.91
CA GLY A 60 -8.28 -31.79 -14.19
C GLY A 60 -8.17 -30.40 -14.81
N TYR A 61 -7.07 -29.66 -14.54
CA TYR A 61 -6.82 -28.34 -15.10
C TYR A 61 -5.54 -28.33 -15.94
N PRO A 62 -5.50 -27.61 -17.08
CA PRO A 62 -4.25 -27.33 -17.76
C PRO A 62 -3.32 -26.51 -16.86
N THR A 63 -2.03 -26.88 -16.79
CA THR A 63 -1.05 -26.20 -15.92
C THR A 63 -1.04 -24.68 -16.14
N HIS A 64 -1.00 -24.22 -17.39
CA HIS A 64 -0.94 -22.79 -17.70
C HIS A 64 -2.17 -22.04 -17.17
N SER A 65 -3.36 -22.62 -17.28
CA SER A 65 -4.61 -22.00 -16.81
C SER A 65 -4.62 -21.89 -15.29
N LEU A 66 -4.13 -22.93 -14.59
CA LEU A 66 -4.05 -22.93 -13.13
C LEU A 66 -3.03 -21.92 -12.62
N LEU A 67 -1.87 -21.80 -13.27
CA LEU A 67 -0.86 -20.80 -12.91
C LEU A 67 -1.37 -19.37 -13.12
N ILE A 68 -2.09 -19.10 -14.22
CA ILE A 68 -2.74 -17.80 -14.43
C ILE A 68 -3.79 -17.53 -13.34
N SER A 69 -4.60 -18.54 -13.00
CA SER A 69 -5.60 -18.45 -11.93
C SER A 69 -4.95 -18.18 -10.56
N PHE A 70 -3.81 -18.81 -10.28
CA PHE A 70 -3.02 -18.56 -9.08
C PHE A 70 -2.52 -17.11 -9.02
N GLU A 71 -1.94 -16.59 -10.10
CA GLU A 71 -1.51 -15.18 -10.15
C GLU A 71 -2.70 -14.22 -9.99
N ASN A 72 -3.86 -14.52 -10.58
CA ASN A 72 -5.07 -13.71 -10.40
C ASN A 72 -5.56 -13.70 -8.93
N GLU A 73 -5.52 -14.83 -8.23
CA GLU A 73 -5.87 -14.90 -6.81
C GLU A 73 -4.91 -14.04 -5.97
N ARG A 74 -3.60 -14.07 -6.26
CA ARG A 74 -2.61 -13.21 -5.58
C ARG A 74 -2.88 -11.73 -5.81
N GLN A 75 -3.33 -11.37 -7.01
CA GLN A 75 -3.71 -10.00 -7.35
C GLN A 75 -4.99 -9.55 -6.64
N GLU A 76 -6.01 -10.41 -6.55
CA GLU A 76 -7.23 -10.10 -5.77
C GLU A 76 -6.94 -10.01 -4.27
N GLU A 77 -6.04 -10.85 -3.75
CA GLU A 77 -5.55 -10.75 -2.39
C GLU A 77 -4.82 -9.41 -2.15
N MET A 78 -3.94 -9.00 -3.06
CA MET A 78 -3.26 -7.69 -3.01
C MET A 78 -4.28 -6.55 -2.92
N LYS A 79 -5.31 -6.54 -3.79
CA LYS A 79 -6.37 -5.53 -3.76
C LYS A 79 -7.09 -5.48 -2.41
N ARG A 80 -7.38 -6.63 -1.81
CA ARG A 80 -8.02 -6.71 -0.48
C ARG A 80 -7.09 -6.15 0.61
N VAL A 81 -5.81 -6.51 0.58
CA VAL A 81 -4.84 -6.04 1.57
C VAL A 81 -4.58 -4.54 1.43
N VAL A 82 -4.52 -3.99 0.22
CA VAL A 82 -4.43 -2.54 0.00
C VAL A 82 -5.68 -1.81 0.52
N LYS A 83 -6.88 -2.38 0.32
CA LYS A 83 -8.10 -1.82 0.93
C LYS A 83 -8.03 -1.81 2.46
N PHE A 84 -7.57 -2.92 3.06
CA PHE A 84 -7.34 -3.00 4.50
C PHE A 84 -6.32 -1.96 4.99
N TYR A 85 -5.24 -1.79 4.24
CA TYR A 85 -4.24 -0.77 4.52
C TYR A 85 -4.85 0.65 4.55
N ASN A 86 -5.72 0.97 3.60
CA ASN A 86 -6.42 2.25 3.55
C ASN A 86 -7.39 2.44 4.72
N MET A 87 -8.05 1.39 5.21
CA MET A 87 -8.92 1.47 6.39
C MET A 87 -8.13 1.95 7.62
N VAL A 88 -6.90 1.44 7.80
CA VAL A 88 -5.98 1.87 8.87
C VAL A 88 -5.57 3.33 8.67
N ALA A 89 -5.22 3.72 7.44
CA ALA A 89 -4.81 5.09 7.12
C ALA A 89 -5.93 6.12 7.36
N TYR A 90 -7.19 5.75 7.14
CA TYR A 90 -8.35 6.61 7.39
C TYR A 90 -8.91 6.54 8.81
N HIS A 91 -8.29 5.77 9.72
CA HIS A 91 -8.79 5.52 11.08
C HIS A 91 -10.23 4.96 11.12
N ASP A 92 -10.61 4.13 10.14
CA ASP A 92 -11.91 3.47 10.10
C ASP A 92 -11.88 2.16 10.93
N GLU A 93 -12.11 2.31 12.24
CA GLU A 93 -12.03 1.19 13.19
C GLU A 93 -13.06 0.10 12.92
N ASN A 94 -14.27 0.47 12.51
CA ASN A 94 -15.33 -0.50 12.23
C ASN A 94 -14.98 -1.36 11.01
N ALA A 95 -14.49 -0.74 9.93
CA ALA A 95 -14.04 -1.47 8.75
C ALA A 95 -12.82 -2.36 9.07
N TYR A 96 -11.88 -1.86 9.88
CA TYR A 96 -10.72 -2.61 10.34
C TYR A 96 -11.12 -3.90 11.10
N LEU A 97 -11.94 -3.78 12.14
CA LEU A 97 -12.37 -4.91 12.98
C LEU A 97 -13.16 -5.95 12.17
N SER A 98 -14.00 -5.48 11.25
CA SER A 98 -14.72 -6.37 10.32
C SER A 98 -13.77 -7.14 9.41
N PHE A 99 -12.75 -6.45 8.86
CA PHE A 99 -11.78 -7.06 7.95
C PHE A 99 -10.94 -8.14 8.64
N ILE A 100 -10.36 -7.87 9.82
CA ILE A 100 -9.50 -8.85 10.53
C ILE A 100 -10.27 -10.12 10.92
N LYS A 101 -11.58 -9.99 11.22
CA LYS A 101 -12.45 -11.11 11.55
C LYS A 101 -12.75 -11.96 10.31
N ALA A 102 -13.08 -11.32 9.19
CA ALA A 102 -13.41 -12.01 7.94
C ALA A 102 -12.18 -12.61 7.25
N TYR A 103 -11.05 -11.89 7.31
CA TYR A 103 -9.81 -12.19 6.61
C TYR A 103 -8.60 -12.16 7.56
N PRO A 104 -8.49 -13.16 8.45
CA PRO A 104 -7.37 -13.26 9.37
C PRO A 104 -6.08 -13.59 8.61
N ARG A 105 -4.94 -13.19 9.18
CA ARG A 105 -3.58 -13.41 8.67
C ARG A 105 -3.33 -14.77 7.98
N LYS A 106 -3.86 -15.86 8.54
CA LYS A 106 -3.71 -17.24 8.02
C LYS A 106 -4.36 -17.49 6.64
N LYS A 107 -5.25 -16.61 6.19
CA LYS A 107 -5.90 -16.67 4.86
C LYS A 107 -5.07 -15.99 3.77
N ILE A 108 -3.96 -15.35 4.12
CA ILE A 108 -3.07 -14.68 3.19
C ILE A 108 -2.05 -15.70 2.70
N ILE A 109 -2.07 -15.95 1.40
CA ILE A 109 -1.22 -16.95 0.76
C ILE A 109 0.09 -16.30 0.34
N ASP A 110 0.02 -15.14 -0.31
CA ASP A 110 1.18 -14.50 -0.88
C ASP A 110 2.02 -13.79 0.20
N ARG A 111 3.33 -14.06 0.18
CA ARG A 111 4.24 -13.44 1.16
C ARG A 111 4.30 -11.91 1.06
N LEU A 112 4.26 -11.37 -0.15
CA LEU A 112 4.37 -9.92 -0.37
C LEU A 112 3.11 -9.19 0.16
N ASN A 113 1.94 -9.78 -0.04
CA ASN A 113 0.68 -9.34 0.55
C ASN A 113 0.71 -9.45 2.08
N LEU A 114 1.27 -10.55 2.60
CA LEU A 114 1.40 -10.76 4.04
C LEU A 114 2.26 -9.67 4.70
N MET A 115 3.33 -9.22 4.04
CA MET A 115 4.15 -8.10 4.52
C MET A 115 3.34 -6.81 4.66
N ILE A 116 2.50 -6.46 3.67
CA ILE A 116 1.64 -5.27 3.75
C ILE A 116 0.60 -5.44 4.87
N TYR A 117 0.02 -6.62 5.00
CA TYR A 117 -0.97 -6.91 6.04
C TYR A 117 -0.37 -6.79 7.45
N ASP A 118 0.80 -7.38 7.68
CA ASP A 118 1.50 -7.30 8.96
C ASP A 118 1.88 -5.84 9.26
N HIS A 119 2.33 -5.07 8.27
CA HIS A 119 2.59 -3.65 8.44
C HIS A 119 1.32 -2.83 8.74
N ALA A 120 0.18 -3.15 8.13
CA ALA A 120 -1.08 -2.48 8.42
C ALA A 120 -1.51 -2.69 9.88
N ILE A 121 -1.31 -3.89 10.43
CA ILE A 121 -1.55 -4.15 11.86
C ILE A 121 -0.61 -3.32 12.75
N ILE A 122 0.68 -3.29 12.43
CA ILE A 122 1.67 -2.50 13.18
C ILE A 122 1.28 -1.00 13.17
N ALA A 123 0.92 -0.48 12.00
CA ALA A 123 0.49 0.91 11.86
C ALA A 123 -0.81 1.20 12.63
N HIS A 124 -1.77 0.27 12.63
CA HIS A 124 -3.01 0.40 13.40
C HIS A 124 -2.76 0.50 14.90
N GLU A 125 -1.94 -0.40 15.44
CA GLU A 125 -1.61 -0.44 16.86
C GLU A 125 -0.84 0.82 17.28
N TYR A 126 0.06 1.33 16.43
CA TYR A 126 0.72 2.62 16.64
C TYR A 126 -0.24 3.81 16.64
N ASN A 127 -1.15 3.87 15.65
CA ASN A 127 -2.18 4.91 15.56
C ASN A 127 -3.10 4.95 16.80
N HIS A 128 -3.33 3.79 17.43
CA HIS A 128 -4.12 3.66 18.66
C HIS A 128 -3.30 3.77 19.95
N ARG A 129 -2.04 4.22 19.86
CA ARG A 129 -1.12 4.41 21.00
C ARG A 129 -0.90 3.15 21.84
N LYS A 130 -1.06 1.97 21.23
CA LYS A 130 -0.80 0.69 21.88
C LYS A 130 0.68 0.30 21.85
N MET A 131 1.50 1.02 21.08
CA MET A 131 2.95 0.84 21.01
C MET A 131 3.67 2.20 20.90
N THR A 132 4.94 2.22 21.28
CA THR A 132 5.80 3.42 21.18
C THR A 132 6.32 3.63 19.75
N ALA A 133 6.90 4.80 19.48
CA ALA A 133 7.54 5.08 18.18
C ALA A 133 8.78 4.19 17.94
N ASP A 134 9.48 3.79 19.01
CA ASP A 134 10.61 2.86 18.96
C ASP A 134 10.14 1.45 18.59
N ASP A 135 9.06 0.98 19.23
CA ASP A 135 8.44 -0.31 18.92
C ASP A 135 7.94 -0.33 17.48
N TYR A 136 7.26 0.73 17.04
CA TYR A 136 6.80 0.88 15.66
C TYR A 136 7.97 0.78 14.66
N ALA A 137 9.05 1.52 14.88
CA ALA A 137 10.23 1.47 14.02
C ALA A 137 10.85 0.07 14.00
N LYS A 138 11.04 -0.55 15.18
CA LYS A 138 11.63 -1.89 15.32
C LYS A 138 10.79 -2.96 14.62
N MET A 139 9.47 -2.96 14.83
CA MET A 139 8.57 -3.94 14.20
C MET A 139 8.50 -3.72 12.68
N THR A 140 8.45 -2.47 12.22
CA THR A 140 8.48 -2.13 10.79
C THR A 140 9.77 -2.61 10.13
N LEU A 141 10.92 -2.35 10.77
CA LEU A 141 12.23 -2.84 10.30
C LEU A 141 12.30 -4.36 10.30
N SER A 142 11.61 -5.07 11.19
CA SER A 142 11.62 -6.55 11.19
C SER A 142 10.95 -7.17 9.96
N LEU A 143 10.17 -6.39 9.20
CA LEU A 143 9.51 -6.83 7.96
C LEU A 143 10.44 -6.73 6.74
N ILE A 144 11.52 -5.96 6.81
CA ILE A 144 12.39 -5.65 5.68
C ILE A 144 13.87 -5.78 6.07
N ASP A 145 14.73 -6.05 5.09
CA ASP A 145 16.16 -6.23 5.34
C ASP A 145 16.93 -4.89 5.36
N TYR A 146 16.56 -3.97 6.25
CA TYR A 146 17.22 -2.66 6.36
C TYR A 146 18.56 -2.75 7.12
N PRO A 147 19.63 -2.06 6.66
CA PRO A 147 19.71 -1.14 5.51
C PRO A 147 20.02 -1.84 4.17
N ALA A 148 20.30 -3.14 4.17
CA ALA A 148 20.78 -3.88 3.00
C ALA A 148 19.83 -3.78 1.79
N ILE A 149 18.52 -3.65 2.03
CA ILE A 149 17.48 -3.47 1.01
C ILE A 149 17.72 -2.26 0.10
N LEU A 150 18.36 -1.20 0.60
CA LEU A 150 18.68 -0.01 -0.21
C LEU A 150 19.75 -0.30 -1.29
N THR A 151 20.52 -1.37 -1.13
CA THR A 151 21.55 -1.81 -2.09
C THR A 151 21.09 -2.97 -2.97
N LYS A 152 19.99 -3.64 -2.59
CA LYS A 152 19.44 -4.81 -3.28
C LYS A 152 18.34 -4.37 -4.26
N LEU A 153 18.75 -3.75 -5.35
CA LEU A 153 17.84 -3.31 -6.42
C LEU A 153 17.66 -4.42 -7.48
N PRO A 154 16.47 -4.55 -8.10
CA PRO A 154 15.25 -3.79 -7.83
C PRO A 154 14.50 -4.26 -6.58
N ILE A 155 13.74 -3.38 -5.93
CA ILE A 155 12.90 -3.71 -4.76
C ILE A 155 11.44 -3.91 -5.17
N SER A 156 10.68 -4.66 -4.38
CA SER A 156 9.24 -4.85 -4.60
C SER A 156 8.42 -3.64 -4.11
N THR A 157 7.20 -3.50 -4.62
CA THR A 157 6.29 -2.43 -4.20
C THR A 157 5.92 -2.47 -2.70
N PRO A 158 5.66 -3.64 -2.09
CA PRO A 158 5.48 -3.78 -0.63
C PRO A 158 6.69 -3.29 0.18
N GLU A 159 7.90 -3.63 -0.27
CA GLU A 159 9.14 -3.18 0.39
C GLU A 159 9.28 -1.67 0.33
N LEU A 160 9.01 -1.06 -0.83
CA LEU A 160 9.00 0.39 -1.00
C LEU A 160 7.95 1.06 -0.08
N LEU A 161 6.76 0.46 0.03
CA LEU A 161 5.71 0.92 0.94
C LEU A 161 6.18 0.87 2.40
N ILE A 162 6.78 -0.24 2.85
CA ILE A 162 7.25 -0.36 4.23
C ILE A 162 8.44 0.57 4.49
N LEU A 163 9.36 0.70 3.54
CA LEU A 163 10.47 1.65 3.65
C LEU A 163 9.98 3.08 3.84
N SER A 164 9.03 3.52 3.01
CA SER A 164 8.53 4.90 3.08
C SER A 164 7.80 5.22 4.39
N SER A 165 7.22 4.23 5.10
CA SER A 165 6.51 4.49 6.36
C SER A 165 7.47 4.90 7.49
N LEU A 166 8.72 4.46 7.44
CA LEU A 166 9.76 4.83 8.41
C LEU A 166 10.06 6.34 8.41
N LEU A 167 9.75 7.07 7.33
CA LEU A 167 9.87 8.53 7.30
C LEU A 167 8.98 9.22 8.35
N TYR A 168 7.86 8.59 8.70
CA TYR A 168 6.92 9.12 9.69
C TYR A 168 7.37 8.89 11.13
N SER A 169 8.22 7.88 11.39
CA SER A 169 8.64 7.56 12.74
C SER A 169 9.70 8.56 13.25
N PRO A 170 9.44 9.30 14.34
CA PRO A 170 10.43 10.20 14.92
C PRO A 170 11.66 9.44 15.47
N SER A 171 11.46 8.19 15.87
CA SER A 171 12.50 7.27 16.38
C SER A 171 13.42 6.71 15.30
N PHE A 172 13.06 6.87 14.02
CA PHE A 172 13.94 6.48 12.94
C PHE A 172 14.95 7.62 12.67
N HIS A 173 16.22 7.38 13.00
CA HIS A 173 17.25 8.42 12.90
C HIS A 173 17.79 8.63 11.48
N ASP A 174 17.65 7.65 10.59
CA ASP A 174 18.24 7.68 9.24
C ASP A 174 17.26 8.24 8.16
N ARG A 175 16.32 9.09 8.57
CA ARG A 175 15.24 9.60 7.70
C ARG A 175 15.74 10.37 6.47
N GLU A 176 16.82 11.14 6.59
CA GLU A 176 17.32 11.94 5.46
C GLU A 176 17.95 11.04 4.37
N ASN A 177 18.74 10.04 4.74
CA ASN A 177 19.32 9.11 3.77
C ASN A 177 18.25 8.22 3.13
N LEU A 178 17.28 7.77 3.94
CA LEU A 178 16.11 7.06 3.44
C LEU A 178 15.33 7.93 2.45
N SER A 179 15.05 9.20 2.78
CA SER A 179 14.33 10.13 1.89
C SER A 179 15.04 10.31 0.55
N LYS A 180 16.37 10.50 0.55
CA LYS A 180 17.18 10.58 -0.68
C LYS A 180 17.11 9.29 -1.49
N SER A 181 17.13 8.14 -0.84
CA SER A 181 17.06 6.83 -1.50
C SER A 181 15.68 6.59 -2.12
N LEU A 182 14.62 6.89 -1.37
CA LEU A 182 13.24 6.82 -1.84
C LEU A 182 12.99 7.75 -3.02
N PHE A 183 13.53 8.96 -3.00
CA PHE A 183 13.44 9.87 -4.15
C PHE A 183 14.07 9.22 -5.40
N LYS A 184 15.30 8.73 -5.33
CA LYS A 184 15.95 8.03 -6.47
C LYS A 184 15.14 6.83 -7.00
N LEU A 185 14.47 6.11 -6.10
CA LEU A 185 13.60 4.99 -6.45
C LEU A 185 12.32 5.44 -7.14
N THR A 186 11.72 6.57 -6.74
CA THR A 186 10.56 7.15 -7.43
C THR A 186 10.94 7.81 -8.75
N GLU A 187 12.22 8.13 -8.96
CA GLU A 187 12.72 8.64 -10.25
C GLU A 187 12.93 7.58 -11.31
N ASN A 188 13.20 6.34 -10.90
CA ASN A 188 13.56 5.25 -11.79
C ASN A 188 12.59 4.08 -11.62
N PRO A 189 11.53 4.00 -12.43
CA PRO A 189 10.57 2.90 -12.38
C PRO A 189 11.22 1.51 -12.49
N ASN A 190 12.34 1.40 -13.21
CA ASN A 190 13.09 0.15 -13.38
C ASN A 190 13.71 -0.39 -12.08
N LEU A 191 13.82 0.43 -11.03
CA LEU A 191 14.34 0.01 -9.73
C LEU A 191 13.27 -0.57 -8.81
N VAL A 192 12.00 -0.54 -9.25
CA VAL A 192 10.85 -1.02 -8.48
C VAL A 192 10.07 -2.04 -9.29
N ILE A 193 9.96 -3.27 -8.78
CA ILE A 193 9.08 -4.28 -9.37
C ILE A 193 7.65 -3.94 -8.94
N SER A 194 6.93 -3.27 -9.84
CA SER A 194 5.51 -2.92 -9.67
C SER A 194 4.63 -4.09 -10.10
N GLY A 195 4.13 -4.87 -9.15
CA GLY A 195 3.20 -5.98 -9.40
C GLY A 195 1.77 -5.56 -9.78
N ARG A 196 1.61 -4.46 -10.55
CA ARG A 196 0.34 -3.76 -10.90
C ARG A 196 -0.35 -2.99 -9.78
N SER A 197 0.37 -2.55 -8.75
CA SER A 197 -0.20 -1.69 -7.70
C SER A 197 0.11 -0.21 -7.96
N GLU A 198 -0.64 0.39 -8.88
CA GLU A 198 -0.52 1.80 -9.29
C GLU A 198 -0.75 2.79 -8.13
N ILE A 199 -1.37 2.31 -7.04
CA ILE A 199 -1.72 3.05 -5.81
C ILE A 199 -0.51 3.26 -4.89
N ILE A 200 0.49 2.37 -4.92
CA ILE A 200 1.61 2.46 -3.97
C ILE A 200 2.53 3.64 -4.31
N TYR A 201 2.74 3.95 -5.60
CA TYR A 201 3.57 5.09 -5.98
C TYR A 201 3.04 6.41 -5.39
N PRO A 202 1.75 6.78 -5.56
CA PRO A 202 1.18 7.96 -4.89
C PRO A 202 1.33 7.92 -3.37
N LEU A 203 1.16 6.77 -2.72
CA LEU A 203 1.33 6.67 -1.27
C LEU A 203 2.76 6.94 -0.80
N VAL A 204 3.76 6.48 -1.56
CA VAL A 204 5.18 6.75 -1.28
C VAL A 204 5.48 8.24 -1.48
N MET A 205 4.95 8.83 -2.56
CA MET A 205 5.07 10.27 -2.83
C MET A 205 4.42 11.11 -1.73
N TYR A 206 3.23 10.73 -1.25
CA TYR A 206 2.56 11.38 -0.11
C TYR A 206 3.49 11.48 1.10
N ARG A 207 4.20 10.40 1.44
CA ARG A 207 5.11 10.36 2.60
C ARG A 207 6.37 11.20 2.39
N LEU A 208 6.92 11.19 1.18
CA LEU A 208 8.03 12.05 0.82
C LEU A 208 7.65 13.54 0.91
N ILE A 209 6.49 13.90 0.36
CA ILE A 209 5.93 15.25 0.41
C ILE A 209 5.74 15.68 1.87
N GLN A 210 5.09 14.85 2.68
CA GLN A 210 4.88 15.14 4.10
C GLN A 210 6.21 15.35 4.84
N TYR A 211 7.20 14.50 4.59
CA TYR A 211 8.53 14.63 5.20
C TYR A 211 9.23 15.94 4.78
N ARG A 212 9.18 16.32 3.49
CA ARG A 212 9.74 17.58 2.99
C ARG A 212 8.99 18.80 3.55
N GLY A 213 7.68 18.70 3.72
CA GLY A 213 6.85 19.73 4.38
C GLY A 213 7.26 19.97 5.83
N ILE A 214 7.51 18.91 6.60
CA ILE A 214 8.04 19.00 7.98
C ILE A 214 9.41 19.71 7.99
N GLN A 215 10.23 19.47 6.97
CA GLN A 215 11.51 20.15 6.78
C GLN A 215 11.38 21.59 6.24
N LYS A 216 10.17 22.11 6.03
CA LYS A 216 9.87 23.43 5.43
C LYS A 216 10.46 23.62 4.03
N LYS A 217 10.67 22.53 3.29
CA LYS A 217 11.15 22.56 1.90
C LYS A 217 9.96 22.71 0.94
N TYR A 218 9.30 23.85 0.98
CA TYR A 218 8.02 24.06 0.29
C TYR A 218 8.12 24.00 -1.25
N ARG A 219 9.26 24.40 -1.83
CA ARG A 219 9.49 24.25 -3.28
C ARG A 219 9.56 22.78 -3.70
N ASP A 220 10.31 21.95 -2.95
CA ASP A 220 10.36 20.50 -3.18
C ASP A 220 8.97 19.86 -3.02
N VAL A 221 8.16 20.33 -2.07
CA VAL A 221 6.77 19.88 -1.90
C VAL A 221 5.95 20.13 -3.16
N LEU A 222 6.03 21.34 -3.74
CA LEU A 222 5.30 21.68 -4.96
C LEU A 222 5.73 20.80 -6.14
N GLU A 223 7.05 20.64 -6.34
CA GLU A 223 7.59 19.81 -7.42
C GLU A 223 7.13 18.34 -7.30
N LEU A 224 7.20 17.78 -6.10
CA LEU A 224 6.75 16.42 -5.84
C LEU A 224 5.24 16.27 -6.03
N CYS A 225 4.44 17.25 -5.59
CA CYS A 225 3.00 17.27 -5.81
C CYS A 225 2.66 17.30 -7.31
N ASP A 226 3.30 18.17 -8.09
CA ASP A 226 3.05 18.28 -9.53
C ASP A 226 3.39 16.98 -10.26
N ARG A 227 4.51 16.35 -9.88
CA ARG A 227 4.91 15.05 -10.42
C ARG A 227 3.89 13.95 -10.15
N VAL A 228 3.41 13.81 -8.91
CA VAL A 228 2.44 12.76 -8.57
C VAL A 228 1.04 13.05 -9.12
N ILE A 229 0.65 14.33 -9.25
CA ILE A 229 -0.60 14.74 -9.89
C ILE A 229 -0.57 14.36 -11.38
N ALA A 230 0.53 14.66 -12.08
CA ALA A 230 0.72 14.27 -13.49
C ALA A 230 0.65 12.74 -13.66
N TYR A 231 1.39 12.00 -12.82
CA TYR A 231 1.32 10.53 -12.80
C TYR A 231 -0.11 10.02 -12.59
N ASN A 232 -0.84 10.60 -11.63
CA ASN A 232 -2.23 10.22 -11.36
C ASN A 232 -3.14 10.50 -12.56
N GLN A 233 -2.96 11.63 -13.24
CA GLN A 233 -3.75 11.97 -14.44
C GLN A 233 -3.46 11.01 -15.60
N GLU A 234 -2.20 10.72 -15.88
CA GLU A 234 -1.77 9.78 -16.93
C GLU A 234 -2.36 8.38 -16.70
N ASN A 235 -2.40 7.93 -15.45
CA ASN A 235 -2.90 6.62 -15.05
C ASN A 235 -4.38 6.62 -14.64
N ARG A 236 -5.09 7.75 -14.79
CA ARG A 236 -6.51 7.91 -14.42
C ARG A 236 -6.81 7.53 -12.95
N LEU A 237 -5.89 7.84 -12.06
CA LEU A 237 -5.98 7.61 -10.62
C LEU A 237 -6.48 8.88 -9.92
N ILE A 238 -7.48 8.72 -9.05
CA ILE A 238 -7.95 9.77 -8.14
C ILE A 238 -7.38 9.60 -6.72
N TYR A 239 -6.58 8.57 -6.49
CA TYR A 239 -6.11 8.18 -5.17
C TYR A 239 -5.18 9.24 -4.56
N LEU A 240 -5.51 9.68 -3.34
CA LEU A 240 -4.82 10.75 -2.57
C LEU A 240 -4.72 12.11 -3.28
N LEU A 241 -5.46 12.32 -4.35
CA LEU A 241 -5.37 13.54 -5.14
C LEU A 241 -5.81 14.77 -4.32
N ASP A 242 -6.81 14.60 -3.45
CA ASP A 242 -7.23 15.58 -2.44
C ASP A 242 -6.05 15.98 -1.53
N SER A 243 -5.28 15.00 -1.07
CA SER A 243 -4.14 15.24 -0.19
C SER A 243 -3.00 15.98 -0.90
N PHE A 244 -2.73 15.68 -2.18
CA PHE A 244 -1.69 16.38 -2.94
C PHE A 244 -2.04 17.84 -3.20
N TYR A 245 -3.30 18.13 -3.54
CA TYR A 245 -3.75 19.51 -3.67
C TYR A 245 -3.76 20.25 -2.33
N TYR A 246 -4.10 19.57 -1.23
CA TYR A 246 -3.98 20.17 0.10
C TYR A 246 -2.52 20.52 0.44
N PHE A 247 -1.56 19.64 0.15
CA PHE A 247 -0.14 19.94 0.33
C PHE A 247 0.35 21.08 -0.57
N LYS A 248 -0.18 21.20 -1.81
CA LYS A 248 0.08 22.38 -2.65
C LYS A 248 -0.45 23.65 -2.01
N ALA A 249 -1.69 23.64 -1.52
CA ALA A 249 -2.29 24.79 -0.84
C ALA A 249 -1.42 25.21 0.36
N LEU A 250 -1.03 24.24 1.20
CA LEU A 250 -0.14 24.48 2.33
C LEU A 250 1.18 25.11 1.91
N ALA A 251 1.87 24.55 0.91
CA ALA A 251 3.14 25.07 0.42
C ALA A 251 3.01 26.47 -0.20
N HIS A 252 1.98 26.73 -1.01
CA HIS A 252 1.71 28.05 -1.58
C HIS A 252 1.40 29.09 -0.50
N SER A 253 0.64 28.72 0.53
CA SER A 253 0.35 29.58 1.68
C SER A 253 1.62 30.00 2.42
N TYR A 254 2.60 29.09 2.61
CA TYR A 254 3.88 29.42 3.23
C TYR A 254 4.83 30.23 2.32
N LEU A 255 4.54 30.30 1.02
CA LEU A 255 5.32 31.04 0.03
C LEU A 255 4.64 32.36 -0.37
N ASP A 256 3.56 32.75 0.32
CA ASP A 256 2.75 33.94 0.05
C ASP A 256 2.18 33.99 -1.39
N GLN A 257 1.93 32.82 -1.98
CA GLN A 257 1.37 32.65 -3.33
C GLN A 257 -0.14 32.49 -3.24
N LYS A 258 -0.86 33.61 -3.07
CA LYS A 258 -2.28 33.62 -2.70
C LYS A 258 -3.19 32.98 -3.74
N ASP A 259 -3.03 33.31 -5.02
CA ASP A 259 -3.93 32.81 -6.07
C ASP A 259 -3.77 31.30 -6.24
N GLU A 260 -2.53 30.80 -6.25
CA GLU A 260 -2.24 29.37 -6.34
C GLU A 260 -2.67 28.59 -5.09
N PHE A 261 -2.59 29.22 -3.90
CA PHE A 261 -3.16 28.69 -2.67
C PHE A 261 -4.68 28.50 -2.79
N GLU A 262 -5.41 29.55 -3.17
CA GLU A 262 -6.87 29.51 -3.30
C GLU A 262 -7.30 28.45 -4.33
N GLU A 263 -6.62 28.39 -5.47
CA GLU A 263 -6.89 27.39 -6.51
C GLU A 263 -6.65 25.96 -6.02
N ALA A 264 -5.52 25.69 -5.37
CA ALA A 264 -5.19 24.36 -4.86
C ALA A 264 -6.16 23.93 -3.74
N LEU A 265 -6.56 24.86 -2.87
CA LEU A 265 -7.52 24.60 -1.81
C LEU A 265 -8.92 24.30 -2.37
N PHE A 266 -9.34 25.02 -3.42
CA PHE A 266 -10.61 24.75 -4.10
C PHE A 266 -10.60 23.39 -4.82
N LYS A 267 -9.48 23.00 -5.45
CA LYS A 267 -9.32 21.66 -6.02
C LYS A 267 -9.41 20.56 -4.96
N THR A 268 -8.83 20.80 -3.79
CA THR A 268 -8.97 19.91 -2.61
C THR A 268 -10.44 19.74 -2.23
N TYR A 269 -11.18 20.85 -2.11
CA TYR A 269 -12.60 20.85 -1.80
C TYR A 269 -13.41 20.02 -2.80
N SER A 270 -13.19 20.27 -4.10
CA SER A 270 -13.89 19.62 -5.20
C SER A 270 -13.70 18.10 -5.17
N LEU A 271 -12.48 17.65 -4.91
CA LEU A 271 -12.15 16.22 -4.83
C LEU A 271 -12.76 15.55 -3.59
N LEU A 272 -12.76 16.23 -2.44
CA LEU A 272 -13.36 15.71 -1.22
C LEU A 272 -14.88 15.57 -1.36
N ARG A 273 -15.56 16.59 -1.91
CA ARG A 273 -17.01 16.56 -2.15
C ARG A 273 -17.42 15.59 -3.25
N GLY A 274 -16.56 15.34 -4.24
CA GLY A 274 -16.76 14.28 -5.22
C GLY A 274 -16.49 12.87 -4.71
N GLY A 275 -15.85 12.73 -3.54
CA GLY A 275 -15.51 11.45 -2.93
C GLY A 275 -16.65 10.82 -2.10
N SER A 276 -16.55 9.52 -1.83
CA SER A 276 -17.58 8.74 -1.13
C SER A 276 -17.24 8.35 0.32
N ASN A 277 -16.17 8.90 0.91
CA ASN A 277 -15.74 8.55 2.28
C ASN A 277 -15.99 9.71 3.26
N PRO A 278 -17.09 9.69 4.03
CA PRO A 278 -17.44 10.75 4.97
C PRO A 278 -16.40 10.96 6.08
N ALA A 279 -15.74 9.89 6.53
CA ALA A 279 -14.72 9.98 7.57
C ALA A 279 -13.50 10.77 7.08
N ASN A 280 -13.08 10.55 5.81
CA ASN A 280 -11.99 11.33 5.23
C ASN A 280 -12.39 12.81 5.01
N ILE A 281 -13.61 13.07 4.55
CA ILE A 281 -14.10 14.45 4.36
C ILE A 281 -14.05 15.22 5.67
N GLU A 282 -14.59 14.65 6.74
CA GLU A 282 -14.63 15.32 8.04
C GLU A 282 -13.23 15.50 8.64
N ARG A 283 -12.35 14.50 8.49
CA ARG A 283 -10.95 14.60 8.92
C ARG A 283 -10.23 15.74 8.20
N MET A 284 -10.34 15.80 6.87
CA MET A 284 -9.69 16.83 6.06
C MET A 284 -10.27 18.21 6.32
N ARG A 285 -11.59 18.34 6.50
CA ARG A 285 -12.24 19.60 6.87
C ARG A 285 -11.67 20.14 8.19
N LYS A 286 -11.62 19.32 9.24
CA LYS A 286 -11.02 19.72 10.53
C LYS A 286 -9.56 20.13 10.41
N LEU A 287 -8.78 19.40 9.61
CA LEU A 287 -7.37 19.72 9.38
C LEU A 287 -7.22 21.10 8.72
N ILE A 288 -7.94 21.33 7.61
CA ILE A 288 -7.93 22.59 6.85
C ILE A 288 -8.36 23.77 7.73
N GLU A 289 -9.46 23.64 8.47
CA GLU A 289 -9.97 24.69 9.37
C GLU A 289 -9.06 24.91 10.60
N SER A 290 -8.16 23.97 10.90
CA SER A 290 -7.14 24.14 11.94
C SER A 290 -5.88 24.86 11.44
N ASP A 291 -5.53 24.65 10.16
CA ASP A 291 -4.38 25.31 9.53
C ASP A 291 -4.69 26.75 9.14
N TRP A 292 -5.94 27.01 8.73
CA TRP A 292 -6.40 28.33 8.32
C TRP A 292 -7.70 28.69 9.03
N PRO A 293 -7.85 29.94 9.53
CA PRO A 293 -9.06 30.40 10.22
C PRO A 293 -10.20 30.69 9.23
N ILE A 294 -10.61 29.67 8.48
CA ILE A 294 -11.65 29.73 7.45
C ILE A 294 -12.76 28.74 7.77
N ASN A 295 -13.94 28.96 7.20
CA ASN A 295 -14.95 27.91 7.05
C ASN A 295 -14.79 27.31 5.65
N PHE A 296 -14.55 26.01 5.54
CA PHE A 296 -14.14 25.40 4.27
C PHE A 296 -15.24 25.44 3.20
N ASP A 297 -16.51 25.28 3.59
CA ASP A 297 -17.64 25.37 2.68
C ASP A 297 -17.89 26.81 2.21
N GLN A 298 -17.78 27.77 3.12
CA GLN A 298 -17.93 29.18 2.80
C GLN A 298 -16.82 29.66 1.86
N PHE A 299 -15.58 29.25 2.10
CA PHE A 299 -14.45 29.51 1.21
C PHE A 299 -14.75 29.03 -0.23
N ALA A 300 -15.24 27.80 -0.37
CA ALA A 300 -15.52 27.24 -1.69
C ALA A 300 -16.63 28.01 -2.42
N LYS A 301 -17.66 28.47 -1.69
CA LYS A 301 -18.72 29.31 -2.25
C LYS A 301 -18.16 30.64 -2.76
N GLU A 302 -17.36 31.33 -1.96
CA GLU A 302 -16.74 32.60 -2.32
C GLU A 302 -15.81 32.46 -3.53
N TYR A 303 -15.06 31.37 -3.61
CA TYR A 303 -14.21 31.08 -4.76
C TYR A 303 -15.02 30.93 -6.06
N ILE A 304 -16.14 30.20 -6.01
CA ILE A 304 -17.03 30.01 -7.16
C ILE A 304 -17.63 31.36 -7.60
N GLU A 305 -18.12 32.17 -6.66
CA GLU A 305 -18.69 33.49 -6.95
C GLU A 305 -17.65 34.44 -7.57
N LYS A 306 -16.41 34.40 -7.10
CA LYS A 306 -15.32 35.26 -7.60
C LYS A 306 -14.82 34.84 -8.99
N HIS A 307 -14.76 33.54 -9.30
CA HIS A 307 -14.01 33.04 -10.46
C HIS A 307 -14.85 32.32 -11.52
N LEU A 308 -16.01 31.76 -11.18
CA LEU A 308 -16.77 30.87 -12.06
C LEU A 308 -18.15 31.41 -12.45
N ILE A 309 -18.74 32.26 -11.61
CA ILE A 309 -19.99 32.96 -11.92
C ILE A 309 -19.62 34.34 -12.47
N LYS A 310 -19.87 34.56 -13.76
CA LYS A 310 -19.75 35.87 -14.41
C LYS A 310 -21.11 36.54 -14.51
#